data_AF-A0A9P8IAN6-F1
#
_entry.id   AF-A0A9P8IAN6-F1
#
_cell.length_a   1.000
_cell.length_b   1.000
_cell.length_c   1.000
_cell.angle_alpha   90.00
_cell.angle_beta   90.00
_cell.angle_gamma   90.00
#
_symmetry.space_group_name_H-M   'P 1'
#
loop_
_entity.id
_entity.type
_entity.pdbx_description
1 polymer ?
#
loop_
_entity_poly.entity_id
_entity_poly.type
_entity_poly.pdbx_seq_one_letter_code
_entity_poly.pdbx_strand_id
1 'polypeptide(L)'
;MMRRDTGEMAMMAAGPPSMVGQAGMPLPAPRPRGPKLKFTPEDDQLLVDLKENKALTWKQIAEFFPGRSSGTLQVRYCTKLKAKTTQWTEDTVHRLRNAIQEYEQDRWRLIAAKVGSGFSPAACREKAKEL
;
A
#
# COMPACT_ATOMS: atom_id res chain seq x y z
N MET A 1 1.72 -30.74 -53.06
CA MET A 1 0.27 -30.50 -52.87
C MET A 1 -0.15 -31.10 -51.54
N MET A 2 -0.99 -30.36 -50.78
CA MET A 2 -1.75 -30.75 -49.57
C MET A 2 -0.89 -30.97 -48.29
N ARG A 3 -0.89 -30.19 -47.18
CA ARG A 3 -1.82 -29.36 -46.35
C ARG A 3 -2.74 -30.10 -45.34
N ARG A 4 -2.57 -29.71 -44.05
CA ARG A 4 -3.40 -29.81 -42.80
C ARG A 4 -3.21 -31.10 -41.97
N ASP A 5 -3.23 -31.13 -40.63
CA ASP A 5 -3.91 -30.32 -39.60
C ASP A 5 -3.19 -30.51 -38.23
N THR A 6 -2.74 -29.46 -37.53
CA THR A 6 -3.28 -28.92 -36.25
C THR A 6 -3.18 -29.85 -35.02
N GLY A 7 -2.54 -29.36 -33.96
CA GLY A 7 -2.42 -30.06 -32.67
C GLY A 7 -1.64 -29.28 -31.63
N GLU A 8 -2.08 -28.05 -31.37
CA GLU A 8 -1.68 -27.20 -30.24
C GLU A 8 -1.93 -27.94 -28.90
N MET A 9 -0.88 -28.16 -28.10
CA MET A 9 -1.03 -28.56 -26.70
C MET A 9 -0.25 -27.57 -25.84
N ALA A 10 -1.02 -26.66 -25.26
CA ALA A 10 -0.59 -25.54 -24.46
C ALA A 10 0.20 -25.95 -23.21
N MET A 11 1.20 -25.11 -22.94
CA MET A 11 2.00 -24.98 -21.73
C MET A 11 1.15 -25.06 -20.45
N MET A 12 1.26 -26.15 -19.68
CA MET A 12 0.88 -26.13 -18.26
C MET A 12 2.11 -25.79 -17.42
N ALA A 13 2.29 -24.51 -17.13
CA ALA A 13 3.21 -24.03 -16.11
C ALA A 13 2.69 -24.48 -14.73
N ALA A 14 3.01 -25.71 -14.35
CA ALA A 14 2.85 -26.18 -12.99
C ALA A 14 3.80 -25.37 -12.10
N GLY A 15 3.22 -24.59 -11.17
CA GLY A 15 3.97 -24.01 -10.07
C GLY A 15 4.72 -25.09 -9.27
N PRO A 16 5.72 -24.71 -8.46
CA PRO A 16 6.54 -25.68 -7.75
C PRO A 16 5.67 -26.62 -6.90
N PRO A 17 5.87 -27.96 -6.98
CA PRO A 17 5.08 -28.92 -6.24
C PRO A 17 5.25 -28.72 -4.72
N SER A 18 4.15 -28.87 -3.98
CA SER A 18 4.18 -28.78 -2.52
C SER A 18 4.96 -29.96 -1.94
N MET A 19 6.08 -29.68 -1.28
CA MET A 19 6.94 -30.70 -0.65
C MET A 19 6.47 -31.12 0.75
N VAL A 20 5.29 -30.64 1.19
CA VAL A 20 4.77 -30.92 2.54
C VAL A 20 4.28 -32.37 2.61
N GLY A 21 4.99 -33.22 3.36
CA GLY A 21 4.62 -34.62 3.62
C GLY A 21 5.45 -35.69 2.90
N GLN A 22 6.54 -35.33 2.21
CA GLN A 22 7.47 -36.32 1.65
C GLN A 22 8.30 -37.00 2.75
N ALA A 23 8.54 -38.30 2.59
CA ALA A 23 9.35 -39.10 3.51
C ALA A 23 10.79 -38.54 3.57
N GLY A 24 11.25 -38.20 4.78
CA GLY A 24 12.57 -37.58 5.02
C GLY A 24 12.56 -36.07 5.25
N MET A 25 11.42 -35.38 5.10
CA MET A 25 11.28 -33.96 5.45
C MET A 25 10.77 -33.75 6.89
N PRO A 26 11.28 -32.75 7.62
CA PRO A 26 10.83 -32.46 8.98
C PRO A 26 9.34 -32.09 8.98
N LEU A 27 8.64 -32.44 10.07
CA LEU A 27 7.24 -32.07 10.25
C LEU A 27 7.09 -30.54 10.09
N PRO A 28 6.06 -30.07 9.35
CA PRO A 28 5.86 -28.65 9.13
C PRO A 28 5.74 -27.93 10.47
N ALA A 29 6.49 -26.84 10.62
CA ALA A 29 6.52 -26.07 11.87
C ALA A 29 5.09 -25.76 12.33
N PRO A 30 4.74 -26.03 13.61
CA PRO A 30 3.42 -25.72 14.11
C PRO A 30 3.16 -24.23 13.92
N ARG A 31 2.08 -23.90 13.19
CA ARG A 31 1.71 -22.51 12.96
C ARG A 31 1.54 -21.83 14.32
N PRO A 32 2.21 -20.69 14.59
CA PRO A 32 2.02 -19.98 15.85
C PRO A 32 0.55 -19.57 15.96
N ARG A 33 -0.18 -20.20 16.89
CA ARG A 33 -1.57 -19.89 17.21
C ARG A 33 -1.61 -18.86 18.34
N GLY A 34 -1.14 -17.65 18.04
CA GLY A 34 -1.48 -16.48 18.84
C GLY A 34 -2.89 -16.00 18.52
N PRO A 35 -3.53 -15.21 19.40
CA PRO A 35 -4.75 -14.49 19.05
C PRO A 35 -4.54 -13.73 17.74
N LYS A 36 -5.37 -13.99 16.71
CA LYS A 36 -5.33 -13.21 15.47
C LYS A 36 -5.84 -11.81 15.77
N LEU A 37 -4.95 -10.91 16.21
CA LEU A 37 -5.23 -9.49 16.34
C LEU A 37 -5.60 -8.96 14.95
N LYS A 38 -6.91 -8.78 14.70
CA LYS A 38 -7.42 -8.20 13.46
C LYS A 38 -7.12 -6.70 13.45
N PHE A 39 -6.81 -6.16 12.28
CA PHE A 39 -6.73 -4.71 12.08
C PHE A 39 -8.12 -4.09 12.25
N THR A 40 -8.24 -3.13 13.15
CA THR A 40 -9.44 -2.30 13.29
C THR A 40 -9.34 -1.06 12.40
N PRO A 41 -10.44 -0.32 12.18
CA PRO A 41 -10.41 0.97 11.48
C PRO A 41 -9.48 1.98 12.16
N GLU A 42 -9.42 1.99 13.49
CA GLU A 42 -8.56 2.87 14.28
C GLU A 42 -7.08 2.52 14.06
N ASP A 43 -6.76 1.22 14.02
CA ASP A 43 -5.42 0.76 13.65
C ASP A 43 -5.01 1.24 12.26
N ASP A 44 -5.93 1.14 11.29
CA ASP A 44 -5.69 1.55 9.91
C ASP A 44 -5.48 3.07 9.81
N GLN A 45 -6.26 3.87 10.55
CA GLN A 45 -6.08 5.32 10.63
C GLN A 45 -4.73 5.69 11.26
N LEU A 46 -4.38 5.07 12.38
CA LEU A 46 -3.08 5.28 13.03
C LEU A 46 -1.93 4.89 12.08
N LEU A 47 -2.05 3.78 11.38
CA LEU A 47 -1.03 3.31 10.45
C LEU A 47 -0.81 4.28 9.29
N VAL A 48 -1.89 4.88 8.77
CA VAL A 48 -1.83 5.92 7.74
C VAL A 48 -1.20 7.20 8.29
N ASP A 49 -1.63 7.69 9.46
CA ASP A 49 -1.12 8.92 10.05
C ASP A 49 0.39 8.84 10.32
N LEU A 50 0.84 7.77 10.97
CA LEU A 50 2.24 7.57 11.26
C LEU A 50 3.09 7.45 9.99
N LYS A 51 2.51 6.88 8.93
CA LYS A 51 3.23 6.67 7.67
C LYS A 51 3.29 7.93 6.79
N GLU A 52 2.18 8.61 6.62
CA GLU A 52 2.03 9.70 5.65
C GLU A 52 2.22 11.09 6.29
N ASN A 53 1.68 11.29 7.49
CA ASN A 53 1.74 12.60 8.16
C ASN A 53 3.03 12.77 8.97
N LYS A 54 3.45 11.72 9.69
CA LYS A 54 4.69 11.74 10.48
C LYS A 54 5.92 11.21 9.76
N ALA A 55 5.73 10.70 8.53
CA ALA A 55 6.79 10.17 7.67
C ALA A 55 7.73 9.15 8.37
N LEU A 56 7.19 8.34 9.28
CA LEU A 56 7.99 7.39 10.05
C LEU A 56 8.41 6.17 9.21
N THR A 57 9.54 5.56 9.60
CA THR A 57 9.96 4.28 9.05
C THR A 57 9.06 3.14 9.56
N TRP A 58 8.91 2.06 8.80
CA TRP A 58 8.11 0.91 9.23
C TRP A 58 8.56 0.32 10.57
N LYS A 59 9.85 0.41 10.88
CA LYS A 59 10.42 -0.03 12.15
C LYS A 59 9.92 0.82 13.30
N GLN A 60 9.93 2.15 13.15
CA GLN A 60 9.39 3.08 14.16
C GLN A 60 7.87 2.94 14.31
N ILE A 61 7.16 2.76 13.20
CA ILE A 61 5.70 2.56 13.23
C ILE A 61 5.36 1.30 14.04
N ALA A 62 6.13 0.21 13.91
CA ALA A 62 5.88 -1.02 14.66
C ALA A 62 5.95 -0.85 16.19
N GLU A 63 6.66 0.17 16.69
CA GLU A 63 6.70 0.49 18.12
C GLU A 63 5.32 0.93 18.66
N PHE A 64 4.44 1.44 17.79
CA PHE A 64 3.06 1.84 18.13
C PHE A 64 2.04 0.70 17.98
N PHE A 65 2.44 -0.46 17.46
CA PHE A 65 1.55 -1.61 17.25
C PHE A 65 2.09 -2.85 17.99
N PRO A 66 1.87 -2.95 19.30
CA PRO A 66 2.36 -4.08 20.09
C PRO A 66 1.82 -5.40 19.52
N GLY A 67 2.72 -6.36 19.30
CA GLY A 67 2.37 -7.67 18.73
C GLY A 67 2.21 -7.70 17.21
N ARG A 68 2.50 -6.60 16.49
CA ARG A 68 2.57 -6.59 15.01
C ARG A 68 3.98 -6.30 14.54
N SER A 69 4.42 -7.02 13.51
CA SER A 69 5.71 -6.76 12.88
C SER A 69 5.60 -5.61 11.87
N SER A 70 6.71 -4.90 11.65
CA SER A 70 6.82 -3.87 10.61
C SER A 70 6.43 -4.38 9.22
N GLY A 71 6.78 -5.64 8.90
CA GLY A 71 6.41 -6.29 7.64
C GLY A 71 4.89 -6.50 7.51
N THR A 72 4.21 -6.89 8.59
CA THR A 72 2.74 -7.04 8.61
C THR A 72 2.06 -5.70 8.36
N LEU A 73 2.55 -4.62 8.98
CA LEU A 73 2.03 -3.26 8.81
C LEU A 73 2.25 -2.75 7.39
N GLN A 74 3.43 -2.97 6.81
CA GLN A 74 3.72 -2.61 5.43
C GLN A 74 2.78 -3.31 4.44
N VAL A 75 2.57 -4.63 4.60
CA VAL A 75 1.63 -5.39 3.75
C VAL A 75 0.21 -4.85 3.89
N ARG A 76 -0.27 -4.60 5.12
CA ARG A 76 -1.59 -4.01 5.36
C ARG A 76 -1.73 -2.67 4.65
N TYR A 77 -0.73 -1.79 4.82
CA TYR A 77 -0.74 -0.47 4.22
C TYR A 77 -0.78 -0.56 2.69
N CYS A 78 0.16 -1.28 2.08
CA CYS A 78 0.25 -1.38 0.62
C CYS A 78 -0.96 -2.04 -0.04
N THR A 79 -1.57 -3.04 0.61
CA THR A 79 -2.68 -3.81 0.01
C THR A 79 -4.07 -3.26 0.30
N LYS A 80 -4.26 -2.54 1.42
CA LYS A 80 -5.60 -2.11 1.88
C LYS A 80 -5.74 -0.60 2.11
N LEU A 81 -4.65 0.15 2.34
CA LEU A 81 -4.73 1.54 2.81
C LEU A 81 -4.16 2.56 1.83
N LYS A 82 -3.07 2.24 1.11
CA LYS A 82 -2.39 3.17 0.21
C LYS A 82 -3.29 3.72 -0.91
N ALA A 83 -4.25 2.92 -1.38
CA ALA A 83 -5.23 3.36 -2.39
C ALA A 83 -6.29 4.33 -1.82
N LYS A 84 -6.49 4.37 -0.49
CA LYS A 84 -7.40 5.33 0.16
C LYS A 84 -6.71 6.66 0.44
N THR A 85 -5.39 6.67 0.67
CA THR A 85 -4.62 7.90 0.93
C THR A 85 -4.35 8.74 -0.33
N THR A 86 -4.53 8.17 -1.51
CA THR A 86 -4.50 8.93 -2.78
C THR A 86 -5.85 9.59 -3.12
N GLN A 87 -6.87 9.46 -2.27
CA GLN A 87 -8.13 10.18 -2.41
C GLN A 87 -8.04 11.58 -1.82
N TRP A 88 -8.65 12.55 -2.51
CA TRP A 88 -8.84 13.91 -2.01
C TRP A 88 -9.80 13.94 -0.83
N THR A 89 -9.30 13.72 0.38
CA THR A 89 -10.04 13.90 1.63
C THR A 89 -10.13 15.38 2.01
N GLU A 90 -11.11 15.75 2.84
CA GLU A 90 -11.26 17.14 3.33
C GLU A 90 -9.96 17.71 3.91
N ASP A 91 -9.22 16.91 4.66
CA ASP A 91 -7.92 17.26 5.22
C ASP A 91 -6.84 17.52 4.13
N THR A 92 -6.74 16.66 3.11
CA THR A 92 -5.80 16.91 1.98
C THR A 92 -6.22 18.10 1.12
N VAL A 93 -7.51 18.34 0.96
CA VAL A 93 -8.07 19.50 0.26
C VAL A 93 -7.80 20.78 1.04
N HIS A 94 -7.93 20.73 2.37
CA HIS A 94 -7.60 21.86 3.24
C HIS A 94 -6.10 22.21 3.15
N ARG A 95 -5.22 21.20 3.22
CA ARG A 95 -3.77 21.39 2.96
C ARG A 95 -3.49 21.99 1.59
N LEU A 96 -4.19 21.51 0.55
CA LEU A 96 -4.06 22.05 -0.82
C LEU A 96 -4.48 23.52 -0.89
N ARG A 97 -5.64 23.89 -0.33
CA ARG A 97 -6.09 25.29 -0.28
C ARG A 97 -5.09 26.18 0.43
N ASN A 98 -4.62 25.78 1.61
CA ASN A 98 -3.62 26.55 2.36
C ASN A 98 -2.31 26.69 1.56
N ALA A 99 -1.84 25.62 0.92
CA ALA A 99 -0.63 25.65 0.11
C ALA A 99 -0.78 26.53 -1.15
N ILE A 100 -1.96 26.58 -1.78
CA ILE A 100 -2.22 27.50 -2.92
C ILE A 100 -2.25 28.96 -2.48
N GLN A 101 -2.66 29.26 -1.25
CA GLN A 101 -2.62 30.62 -0.70
C GLN A 101 -1.21 31.04 -0.30
N GLU A 102 -0.43 30.11 0.27
CA GLU A 102 0.94 30.34 0.76
C GLU A 102 1.98 30.44 -0.38
N TYR A 103 1.73 29.75 -1.50
CA TYR A 103 2.63 29.73 -2.65
C TYR A 103 1.92 30.25 -3.90
N GLU A 104 2.63 31.02 -4.73
CA GLU A 104 2.15 31.39 -6.06
C GLU A 104 1.80 30.13 -6.86
N GLN A 105 0.68 30.18 -7.61
CA GLN A 105 0.14 29.01 -8.29
C GLN A 105 1.18 28.29 -9.14
N ASP A 106 2.18 28.95 -9.71
CA ASP A 106 3.22 28.28 -10.53
C ASP A 106 4.10 27.27 -9.74
N ARG A 107 4.10 27.32 -8.40
CA ARG A 107 4.94 26.46 -7.54
C ARG A 107 4.29 25.13 -7.16
N TRP A 108 3.65 24.47 -8.13
CA TRP A 108 2.95 23.19 -7.93
C TRP A 108 3.80 22.06 -7.34
N ARG A 109 5.13 22.09 -7.54
CA ARG A 109 6.06 21.15 -6.91
C ARG A 109 6.10 21.31 -5.39
N LEU A 110 6.10 22.54 -4.89
CA LEU A 110 6.07 22.84 -3.45
C LEU A 110 4.68 22.56 -2.87
N ILE A 111 3.62 22.94 -3.60
CA ILE A 111 2.24 22.68 -3.21
C ILE A 111 2.02 21.17 -3.04
N ALA A 112 2.43 20.34 -4.02
CA ALA A 112 2.30 18.89 -3.91
C ALA A 112 3.06 18.30 -2.71
N ALA A 113 4.27 18.81 -2.43
CA ALA A 113 5.03 18.40 -1.26
C ALA A 113 4.30 18.73 0.06
N LYS A 114 3.58 19.86 0.12
CA LYS A 114 2.78 20.27 1.28
C LYS A 114 1.47 19.48 1.42
N VAL A 115 0.86 19.08 0.31
CA VAL A 115 -0.37 18.26 0.30
C VAL A 115 -0.07 16.83 0.75
N GLY A 116 1.04 16.25 0.28
CA GLY A 116 1.55 14.95 0.71
C GLY A 116 2.12 14.11 -0.44
N SER A 117 2.91 13.09 -0.08
CA SER A 117 3.68 12.27 -1.04
C SER A 117 2.85 11.42 -2.01
N GLY A 118 1.53 11.35 -1.80
CA GLY A 118 0.57 10.62 -2.64
C GLY A 118 0.00 11.43 -3.82
N PHE A 119 0.27 12.74 -3.91
CA PHE A 119 -0.31 13.61 -4.93
C PHE A 119 0.77 14.21 -5.84
N SER A 120 0.59 14.05 -7.15
CA SER A 120 1.49 14.69 -8.11
C SER A 120 1.20 16.19 -8.22
N PRO A 121 2.18 17.01 -8.64
CA PRO A 121 1.94 18.43 -8.95
C PRO A 121 0.81 18.64 -9.96
N ALA A 122 0.67 17.72 -10.92
CA ALA A 122 -0.42 17.73 -11.89
C ALA A 122 -1.78 17.43 -11.23
N ALA A 123 -1.86 16.46 -10.32
CA ALA A 123 -3.09 16.18 -9.58
C ALA A 123 -3.50 17.37 -8.71
N CYS A 124 -2.54 18.03 -8.04
CA CYS A 124 -2.80 19.22 -7.23
C CYS A 124 -3.34 20.38 -8.07
N ARG A 125 -2.81 20.58 -9.29
CA ARG A 125 -3.33 21.55 -10.26
C ARG A 125 -4.77 21.29 -10.65
N GLU A 126 -5.04 20.06 -11.08
CA GLU A 126 -6.38 19.69 -11.54
C GLU A 126 -7.37 19.86 -10.39
N LYS A 127 -7.00 19.43 -9.19
CA LYS A 127 -7.86 19.62 -8.02
C LYS A 127 -8.06 21.08 -7.66
N ALA A 128 -7.03 21.91 -7.77
CA ALA A 128 -7.12 23.34 -7.50
C ALA A 128 -8.11 24.07 -8.42
N LYS A 129 -8.32 23.59 -9.65
CA LYS A 129 -9.30 24.16 -10.58
C LYS A 129 -10.75 23.80 -10.20
N GLU A 130 -10.95 22.71 -9.47
CA GLU A 130 -12.26 22.25 -8.98
C GLU A 130 -12.67 22.88 -7.64
N LEU A 131 -11.75 23.61 -6.97
CA LEU A 131 -11.91 24.14 -5.61
C LEU A 131 -12.36 25.59 -5.57
#